data_AF-A0A7K4NLA8-F1
#
_entry.id   AF-A0A7K4NLA8-F1
#
_cell.length_a   1.000
_cell.length_b   1.000
_cell.length_c   1.000
_cell.angle_alpha   90.00
_cell.angle_beta   90.00
_cell.angle_gamma   90.00
#
_symmetry.space_group_name_H-M   'P 1'
#
loop_
_entity.id
_entity.type
_entity.pdbx_description
1 polymer ?
#
loop_
_entity_poly.entity_id
_entity_poly.type
_entity_poly.pdbx_seq_one_letter_code
_entity_poly.pdbx_strand_id
1 'polypeptide(L)' 'MSEEYPRRGRNWLTAMGVLFLVVAAVTLVRDIIIWSPDFVFQFFFDSEINAQKVSLGAIAFGAFMVVLGFGKKNVKA' A
#
# COMPACT_ATOMS: atom_id res chain seq x y z
N MET A 1 39.86 -3.10 -6.17
CA MET A 1 38.60 -3.44 -5.49
C MET A 1 37.54 -2.52 -6.03
N SER A 2 36.52 -3.08 -6.68
CA SER A 2 35.40 -2.34 -7.27
C SER A 2 34.66 -1.58 -6.17
N GLU A 3 34.53 -0.26 -6.30
CA GLU A 3 33.71 0.55 -5.40
C GLU A 3 32.25 0.08 -5.50
N GLU A 4 31.80 -0.70 -4.53
CA GLU A 4 30.39 -0.91 -4.26
C GLU A 4 29.77 0.43 -3.86
N TYR A 5 29.27 1.17 -4.85
CA TYR A 5 28.44 2.34 -4.60
C TYR A 5 27.19 1.89 -3.83
N PRO A 6 26.97 2.31 -2.57
CA PRO A 6 25.69 2.08 -1.93
C PRO A 6 24.72 3.13 -2.47
N ARG A 7 24.28 3.01 -3.73
CA ARG A 7 23.07 3.71 -4.21
C ARG A 7 21.80 3.08 -3.62
N ARG A 8 21.90 2.47 -2.44
CA ARG A 8 20.86 1.64 -1.86
C ARG A 8 19.94 2.54 -1.03
N GLY A 9 18.83 2.92 -1.64
CA GLY A 9 17.60 3.13 -0.88
C GLY A 9 17.08 4.55 -0.70
N ARG A 10 17.47 5.55 -1.51
CA ARG A 10 16.86 6.90 -1.40
C ARG A 10 15.33 6.89 -1.57
N ASN A 11 14.77 5.85 -2.20
CA ASN A 11 13.35 5.70 -2.49
C ASN A 11 12.74 4.38 -1.98
N TRP A 12 13.43 3.61 -1.13
CA TRP A 12 12.97 2.26 -0.77
C TRP A 12 11.60 2.28 -0.07
N LEU A 13 11.40 3.22 0.84
CA LEU A 13 10.16 3.36 1.59
C LEU A 13 8.98 3.75 0.68
N THR A 14 9.20 4.65 -0.28
CA THR A 14 8.21 4.96 -1.32
C THR A 14 7.94 3.76 -2.24
N ALA A 15 8.97 3.01 -2.64
CA ALA A 15 8.81 1.85 -3.52
C ALA A 15 8.01 0.73 -2.85
N MET A 16 8.30 0.43 -1.58
CA MET A 16 7.54 -0.55 -0.82
C MET A 16 6.09 -0.10 -0.59
N GLY A 17 5.87 1.18 -0.25
CA GLY A 17 4.52 1.72 -0.11
C GLY A 17 3.68 1.60 -1.40
N VAL A 18 4.28 1.87 -2.55
CA VAL A 18 3.62 1.67 -3.86
C VAL A 18 3.28 0.20 -4.10
N LEU A 19 4.19 -0.73 -3.79
CA LEU A 19 3.91 -2.17 -3.94
C LEU A 19 2.73 -2.61 -3.06
N PHE A 20 2.68 -2.14 -1.80
CA PHE A 20 1.54 -2.40 -0.91
C PHE A 20 0.22 -1.87 -1.47
N LEU A 21 0.23 -0.65 -2.02
CA LEU A 21 -0.95 -0.05 -2.64
C LEU A 21 -1.40 -0.83 -3.89
N VAL A 22 -0.47 -1.27 -4.74
CA VAL A 22 -0.79 -2.04 -5.94
C VAL A 22 -1.43 -3.37 -5.59
N VAL A 23 -0.84 -4.12 -4.66
CA VAL A 23 -1.40 -5.42 -4.23
C VAL A 23 -2.79 -5.22 -3.64
N ALA A 24 -2.97 -4.24 -2.76
CA ALA A 24 -4.27 -4.00 -2.15
C ALA A 24 -5.33 -3.55 -3.17
N ALA A 25 -4.98 -2.67 -4.12
CA ALA A 25 -5.85 -2.28 -5.21
C ALA A 25 -6.27 -3.47 -6.08
N VAL A 26 -5.34 -4.37 -6.44
CA VAL A 26 -5.65 -5.58 -7.21
C VAL A 26 -6.61 -6.48 -6.44
N THR A 27 -6.42 -6.66 -5.12
CA THR A 27 -7.36 -7.45 -4.31
C THR A 27 -8.76 -6.85 -4.27
N LEU A 28 -8.89 -5.52 -4.09
CA LEU A 28 -10.20 -4.86 -4.11
C LEU A 28 -10.89 -4.98 -5.47
N VAL A 29 -10.16 -4.73 -6.57
CA VAL A 29 -10.71 -4.85 -7.92
C VAL A 29 -11.16 -6.28 -8.19
N ARG A 30 -10.36 -7.29 -7.79
CA ARG A 30 -10.72 -8.70 -7.88
C ARG A 30 -12.01 -9.00 -7.11
N ASP A 31 -12.11 -8.53 -5.86
CA ASP A 31 -13.27 -8.82 -5.03
C ASP A 31 -14.53 -8.13 -5.56
N ILE A 32 -14.43 -6.92 -6.11
CA ILE A 32 -15.55 -6.23 -6.77
C ILE A 32 -16.02 -7.01 -8.02
N ILE A 33 -15.09 -7.49 -8.85
CA ILE A 33 -15.43 -8.20 -10.10
C ILE A 33 -16.02 -9.59 -9.82
N ILE A 34 -15.49 -10.32 -8.84
CA ILE A 34 -15.90 -11.70 -8.56
C ILE A 34 -17.16 -11.73 -7.68
N TRP A 35 -17.25 -10.87 -6.66
CA TRP A 35 -18.27 -10.96 -5.60
C TRP A 35 -19.34 -9.86 -5.67
N SER A 36 -19.24 -8.91 -6.60
CA SER A 36 -20.09 -7.72 -6.73
C SER A 36 -19.80 -6.60 -5.71
N PRO A 37 -20.03 -5.33 -6.05
CA PRO A 37 -19.73 -4.19 -5.18
C PRO A 37 -20.55 -4.16 -3.89
N ASP A 38 -21.79 -4.67 -3.88
CA ASP A 38 -22.62 -4.75 -2.66
C ASP A 38 -21.98 -5.62 -1.58
N PHE A 39 -21.31 -6.70 -1.98
CA PHE A 39 -20.56 -7.57 -1.07
C PHE A 39 -19.44 -6.79 -0.38
N VAL A 40 -18.68 -5.98 -1.12
CA VAL A 40 -17.62 -5.14 -0.56
C VAL A 40 -18.17 -4.16 0.47
N PHE A 41 -19.27 -3.46 0.14
CA PHE A 41 -19.91 -2.55 1.09
C PHE A 41 -20.36 -3.25 2.37
N GLN A 42 -21.01 -4.40 2.24
CA GLN A 42 -21.50 -5.14 3.39
C GLN A 42 -20.36 -5.57 4.33
N PHE A 43 -19.24 -6.06 3.79
CA PHE A 43 -18.08 -6.46 4.59
C PHE A 43 -17.27 -5.31 5.18
N PHE A 44 -17.37 -4.11 4.61
CA PHE A 44 -16.77 -2.91 5.20
C PHE A 44 -17.48 -2.52 6.50
N PHE A 45 -18.80 -2.70 6.57
CA PHE A 45 -19.62 -2.36 7.74
C PHE A 45 -19.91 -3.53 8.68
N ASP A 46 -19.55 -4.75 8.28
CA ASP A 46 -19.61 -5.90 9.17
C ASP A 46 -18.63 -5.74 10.34
N SER A 47 -18.93 -6.33 11.49
CA SER A 47 -18.10 -6.31 12.69
C SER A 47 -16.92 -7.29 12.61
N GLU A 48 -16.99 -8.29 11.73
CA GLU A 48 -16.01 -9.36 11.64
C GLU A 48 -14.73 -8.98 10.87
N ILE A 49 -13.59 -9.59 11.20
CA ILE A 49 -12.33 -9.36 10.49
C ILE A 49 -12.33 -10.18 9.19
N ASN A 50 -12.45 -9.51 8.04
CA ASN A 50 -12.35 -10.15 6.73
C ASN A 50 -11.21 -9.57 5.88
N ALA A 51 -10.91 -10.21 4.75
CA ALA A 51 -9.94 -9.83 3.75
C ALA A 51 -10.09 -8.37 3.29
N GLN A 52 -11.30 -7.81 3.19
CA GLN A 52 -11.47 -6.39 2.85
C GLN A 52 -10.91 -5.44 3.92
N LYS A 53 -11.07 -5.76 5.21
CA LYS A 53 -10.49 -4.95 6.30
C LYS A 53 -8.97 -5.05 6.33
N VAL A 54 -8.43 -6.24 6.05
CA VAL A 54 -6.98 -6.44 5.91
C VAL A 54 -6.44 -5.67 4.71
N SER A 55 -7.15 -5.68 3.58
CA SER A 55 -6.80 -4.90 2.39
C SER A 55 -6.87 -3.40 2.66
N LEU A 56 -7.90 -2.92 3.36
CA LEU A 56 -7.99 -1.53 3.80
C LEU A 56 -6.80 -1.13 4.70
N GLY A 57 -6.41 -2.01 5.62
CA GLY A 57 -5.22 -1.83 6.45
C GLY A 57 -3.93 -1.74 5.62
N ALA A 58 -3.80 -2.59 4.59
CA ALA A 58 -2.68 -2.57 3.66
C ALA A 58 -2.66 -1.28 2.81
N ILE A 59 -3.82 -0.76 2.40
CA ILE A 59 -3.93 0.53 1.71
C ILE A 59 -3.49 1.67 2.62
N ALA A 60 -4.02 1.71 3.85
CA ALA A 60 -3.66 2.72 4.83
C ALA A 60 -2.15 2.69 5.14
N PHE A 61 -1.59 1.51 5.32
CA PHE A 61 -0.17 1.31 5.56
C PHE A 61 0.70 1.70 4.36
N GLY A 62 0.32 1.29 3.15
CA GLY A 62 1.01 1.64 1.92
C GLY A 62 0.99 3.16 1.67
N ALA A 63 -0.16 3.80 1.85
CA ALA A 63 -0.30 5.25 1.74
C ALA A 63 0.56 5.99 2.78
N PHE A 64 0.55 5.53 4.03
CA PHE A 64 1.40 6.08 5.10
C PHE A 64 2.89 6.00 4.75
N MET A 65 3.35 4.85 4.25
CA MET A 65 4.73 4.67 3.78
C MET A 65 5.06 5.62 2.62
N VAL A 66 4.16 5.75 1.63
CA VAL A 66 4.38 6.68 0.52
C VAL A 66 4.52 8.12 1.03
N VAL A 67 3.63 8.57 1.92
CA VAL A 67 3.67 9.93 2.51
C VAL A 67 4.97 10.18 3.26
N LEU A 68 5.38 9.26 4.15
CA LEU A 68 6.66 9.37 4.87
C LEU A 68 7.87 9.36 3.94
N GLY A 69 7.79 8.58 2.86
CA GLY A 69 8.85 8.48 1.87
C GLY A 69 9.01 9.75 1.02
N PHE A 70 7.94 10.52 0.81
CA PHE A 70 7.99 11.84 0.17
C PHE A 70 8.48 12.94 1.12
N GLY A 71 8.07 12.91 2.40
CA GLY A 71 8.52 13.87 3.41
C GLY A 71 10.05 13.95 3.58
N LYS A 72 10.77 12.86 3.33
CA LYS A 72 12.24 12.81 3.43
C LYS A 72 13.00 13.41 2.24
N LYS A 73 12.35 13.82 1.14
CA LYS A 73 13.05 14.26 -0.09
C LYS A 73 13.07 15.77 -0.32
N ASN A 74 12.36 16.55 0.48
CA ASN A 74 12.30 18.02 0.34
C ASN A 74 13.00 18.81 1.45
N VAL A 75 13.69 18.16 2.40
CA VAL A 75 14.65 18.84 3.28
C VAL A 75 16.03 18.77 2.61
N LYS A 76 16.21 19.58 1.57
CA LYS A 76 17.53 20.10 1.20
C LYS A 76 17.56 21.54 1.71
N ALA A 77 18.10 21.73 2.91
CA ALA A 77 18.71 23.00 3.29
C ALA A 77 20.12 23.04 2.71
#